data_AF-A0A7J7K6H7-F1
#
_entry.id   AF-A0A7J7K6H7-F1
#
_cell.length_a   1.000
_cell.length_b   1.000
_cell.length_c   1.000
_cell.angle_alpha   90.00
_cell.angle_beta   90.00
_cell.angle_gamma   90.00
#
_symmetry.space_group_name_H-M   'P 1'
#
loop_
_entity.id
_entity.type
_entity.pdbx_description
1 polymer ?
#
loop_
_entity_poly.entity_id
_entity_poly.type
_entity_poly.pdbx_seq_one_letter_code
_entity_poly.pdbx_strand_id
1 'polypeptide(L)'
;MFLRYQDGQFDIPDRTFHSMQTSWLLSSQRSSTDVKELIPEFFYLPEFMTNYEGFNFGKRHTKEPVMDLNLPAWCHHNSRLFVLILRQSLENQLVSTHLHSWINLVFGFQQQGLAAKEAVNIFHPAVNILWTGGEQYRG
;
A
#
# COMPACT_ATOMS: atom_id res chain seq x y z
N MET A 1 16.35 4.80 -9.43
CA MET A 1 16.38 5.18 -8.00
C MET A 1 16.44 3.94 -7.11
N PHE A 2 15.49 3.00 -7.22
CA PHE A 2 15.45 1.75 -6.42
C PHE A 2 16.77 0.96 -6.35
N LEU A 3 17.33 0.59 -7.51
CA LEU A 3 18.59 -0.18 -7.56
C LEU A 3 19.78 0.53 -6.90
N ARG A 4 19.80 1.87 -6.88
CA ARG A 4 20.89 2.62 -6.23
C ARG A 4 20.85 2.49 -4.71
N TYR A 5 19.67 2.26 -4.14
CA TYR A 5 19.50 2.01 -2.71
C TYR A 5 19.71 0.54 -2.33
N GLN A 6 19.88 -0.34 -3.32
CA GLN A 6 20.02 -1.80 -3.16
C GLN A 6 21.34 -2.30 -3.78
N ASP A 7 22.40 -1.49 -3.72
CA ASP A 7 23.75 -1.82 -4.24
C ASP A 7 23.77 -2.35 -5.70
N GLY A 8 22.86 -1.84 -6.53
CA GLY A 8 22.73 -2.21 -7.94
C GLY A 8 21.98 -3.52 -8.19
N GLN A 9 21.43 -4.16 -7.16
CA GLN A 9 20.67 -5.41 -7.25
C GLN A 9 19.18 -5.20 -6.93
N PHE A 10 18.31 -6.09 -7.41
CA PHE A 10 16.94 -6.13 -6.94
C PHE A 10 16.88 -6.73 -5.53
N ASP A 11 15.85 -6.37 -4.76
CA ASP A 11 15.62 -6.95 -3.43
C ASP A 11 15.32 -8.47 -3.54
N ILE A 12 15.38 -9.17 -2.40
CA ILE A 12 15.06 -10.59 -2.32
C ILE A 12 13.65 -10.84 -2.89
N PRO A 13 13.47 -11.79 -3.83
CA PRO A 13 12.22 -11.96 -4.58
C PRO A 13 10.98 -12.10 -3.68
N ASP A 14 11.09 -12.76 -2.53
CA ASP A 14 9.99 -12.94 -1.57
C ASP A 14 9.54 -11.66 -0.86
N ARG A 15 10.39 -10.63 -0.81
CA ARG A 15 10.05 -9.30 -0.24
C ARG A 15 9.53 -8.33 -1.29
N THR A 16 9.69 -8.65 -2.57
CA THR A 16 9.20 -7.80 -3.65
C THR A 16 7.68 -7.81 -3.75
N PHE A 17 7.12 -6.75 -4.34
CA PHE A 17 5.71 -6.66 -4.64
C PHE A 17 5.35 -7.56 -5.83
N HIS A 18 4.97 -8.81 -5.53
CA HIS A 18 4.75 -9.87 -6.52
C HIS A 18 3.28 -10.34 -6.61
N SER A 19 2.43 -9.97 -5.65
CA SER A 19 1.03 -10.41 -5.63
C SER A 19 0.13 -9.43 -4.88
N MET A 20 -0.95 -9.02 -5.52
CA MET A 20 -1.94 -8.14 -4.90
C MET A 20 -2.62 -8.84 -3.71
N GLN A 21 -2.92 -10.13 -3.84
CA GLN A 21 -3.53 -10.90 -2.76
C GLN A 21 -2.59 -11.04 -1.56
N THR A 22 -1.31 -11.31 -1.80
CA THR A 22 -0.33 -11.42 -0.72
C THR A 22 -0.21 -10.09 0.03
N SER A 23 -0.04 -8.98 -0.71
CA SER A 23 0.06 -7.64 -0.10
C SER A 23 -1.20 -7.25 0.67
N TRP A 24 -2.39 -7.48 0.10
CA TRP A 24 -3.64 -7.22 0.81
C TRP A 24 -3.74 -8.00 2.13
N LEU A 25 -3.40 -9.30 2.13
CA LEU A 25 -3.48 -10.13 3.33
C LEU A 25 -2.45 -9.71 4.38
N LEU A 26 -1.25 -9.30 3.96
CA LEU A 26 -0.24 -8.76 4.87
C LEU A 26 -0.74 -7.49 5.55
N SER A 27 -1.28 -6.54 4.78
CA SER A 27 -1.69 -5.24 5.32
C SER A 27 -3.02 -5.27 6.10
N SER A 28 -3.88 -6.27 5.88
CA SER A 28 -5.21 -6.33 6.52
C SER A 28 -5.34 -7.33 7.66
N GLN A 29 -4.54 -8.40 7.69
CA GLN A 29 -4.78 -9.54 8.60
C GLN A 29 -3.52 -10.21 9.14
N ARG A 30 -2.49 -10.37 8.31
CA ARG A 30 -1.38 -11.29 8.61
C ARG A 30 -0.19 -10.62 9.29
N SER A 31 -0.05 -9.30 9.17
CA SER A 31 1.03 -8.55 9.80
C SER A 31 0.46 -7.45 10.68
N SER A 32 0.93 -7.36 11.91
CA SER A 32 0.61 -6.26 12.82
C SER A 32 1.43 -4.99 12.54
N THR A 33 2.43 -5.07 11.67
CA THR A 33 3.33 -3.96 11.34
C THR A 33 3.17 -3.48 9.90
N ASP A 34 2.35 -4.17 9.10
CA ASP A 34 2.05 -3.77 7.72
C ASP A 34 0.72 -3.02 7.71
N VAL A 35 0.79 -1.69 7.67
CA VAL A 35 -0.40 -0.81 7.66
C VAL A 35 -0.40 0.09 6.43
N LYS A 36 -0.05 -0.50 5.27
CA LYS A 36 0.08 0.23 4.00
C LYS A 36 -1.29 0.60 3.42
N GLU A 37 -1.34 1.78 2.85
CA GLU A 37 -2.45 2.28 2.04
C GLU A 37 -2.09 2.26 0.55
N LEU A 38 -3.11 2.32 -0.31
CA LEU A 38 -2.90 2.34 -1.77
C LEU A 38 -2.36 3.70 -2.24
N ILE A 39 -1.50 3.65 -3.26
CA ILE A 39 -1.02 4.83 -3.99
C ILE A 39 -1.95 5.18 -5.17
N PRO A 40 -1.95 6.43 -5.66
CA PRO A 40 -2.82 6.85 -6.76
C PRO A 40 -2.71 6.00 -8.03
N GLU A 41 -1.53 5.47 -8.34
CA GLU A 41 -1.25 4.68 -9.54
C GLU A 41 -2.19 3.47 -9.69
N PHE A 42 -2.68 2.90 -8.59
CA PHE A 42 -3.68 1.82 -8.60
C PHE A 42 -4.98 2.19 -9.33
N PHE A 43 -5.29 3.49 -9.47
CA PHE A 43 -6.54 3.98 -10.04
C PHE A 43 -6.40 4.55 -11.47
N TYR A 44 -5.17 4.61 -12.02
CA TYR A 44 -4.98 5.15 -13.37
C TYR A 44 -3.80 4.58 -14.19
N LEU A 45 -2.82 3.91 -13.57
CA LEU A 45 -1.58 3.48 -14.24
C LEU A 45 -1.46 1.94 -14.23
N PRO A 46 -2.01 1.21 -15.21
CA PRO A 46 -1.88 -0.26 -15.27
C PRO A 46 -0.43 -0.73 -15.49
N GLU A 47 0.44 0.13 -16.02
CA GLU A 47 1.79 -0.22 -16.44
C GLU A 47 2.71 -0.65 -15.29
N PHE A 48 2.50 -0.17 -14.05
CA PHE A 48 3.37 -0.57 -12.94
C PHE A 48 3.19 -2.04 -12.51
N MET A 49 2.14 -2.71 -12.98
CA MET A 49 1.84 -4.11 -12.67
C MET A 49 2.47 -5.08 -13.67
N THR A 50 3.09 -4.56 -14.74
CA THR A 50 3.61 -5.36 -15.85
C THR A 50 5.09 -5.05 -16.07
N ASN A 51 5.90 -6.10 -16.18
CA ASN A 51 7.34 -6.02 -16.40
C ASN A 51 7.66 -5.95 -17.90
N TYR A 52 7.35 -4.80 -18.53
CA TYR A 52 7.58 -4.60 -19.97
C TYR A 52 9.05 -4.75 -20.38
N GLU A 53 9.97 -4.34 -19.52
CA GLU A 53 11.41 -4.38 -19.77
C GLU A 53 12.02 -5.78 -19.55
N GLY A 54 11.23 -6.76 -19.09
CA GLY A 54 11.69 -8.12 -18.87
C GLY A 54 12.80 -8.21 -17.81
N PHE A 55 12.79 -7.34 -16.80
CA PHE A 55 13.77 -7.37 -15.73
C PHE A 55 13.75 -8.71 -15.00
N ASN A 56 14.93 -9.20 -14.64
CA ASN A 56 15.05 -10.41 -13.83
C ASN A 56 14.89 -10.06 -12.33
N PHE A 57 13.68 -10.25 -11.81
CA PHE A 57 13.39 -10.07 -10.38
C PHE A 57 13.71 -11.32 -9.53
N GLY A 58 14.34 -12.34 -10.11
CA GLY A 58 14.73 -13.56 -9.43
C GLY A 58 13.60 -14.57 -9.23
N LYS A 59 13.84 -15.54 -8.34
CA LYS A 59 12.89 -16.61 -8.02
C LYS A 59 12.63 -16.65 -6.52
N ARG A 60 11.37 -16.81 -6.15
CA ARG A 60 10.94 -16.99 -4.77
C ARG A 60 11.44 -18.32 -4.21
N HIS A 61 11.40 -18.49 -2.89
CA HIS A 61 11.68 -19.77 -2.24
C HIS A 61 10.76 -20.91 -2.75
N THR A 62 9.56 -20.58 -3.22
CA THR A 62 8.61 -21.50 -3.88
C THR A 62 9.07 -21.97 -5.26
N LYS A 63 10.23 -21.48 -5.75
CA LYS A 63 10.78 -21.67 -7.11
C LYS A 63 10.01 -20.97 -8.22
N GLU A 64 8.98 -20.20 -7.88
CA GLU A 64 8.24 -19.37 -8.84
C GLU A 64 9.09 -18.15 -9.24
N PRO A 65 9.25 -17.86 -10.54
CA PRO A 65 9.86 -16.62 -10.98
C PRO A 65 8.98 -15.42 -10.63
N VAL A 66 9.60 -14.29 -10.27
CA VAL A 66 8.91 -13.01 -10.12
C VAL A 66 8.98 -12.29 -11.46
N MET A 67 7.81 -11.96 -12.02
CA MET A 67 7.68 -11.28 -13.33
C MET A 67 6.62 -10.18 -13.22
N ASP A 68 5.48 -10.34 -13.90
CA ASP A 68 4.32 -9.47 -13.73
C ASP A 68 3.70 -9.65 -12.34
N LEU A 69 2.97 -8.64 -11.89
CA LEU A 69 2.25 -8.70 -10.64
C LEU A 69 1.13 -9.75 -10.73
N ASN A 70 1.04 -10.63 -9.75
CA ASN A 70 -0.08 -11.57 -9.66
C ASN A 70 -1.36 -10.82 -9.26
N LEU A 71 -2.27 -10.68 -10.23
CA LEU A 71 -3.57 -10.03 -10.07
C LEU A 71 -4.65 -11.03 -9.64
N PRO A 72 -5.75 -10.55 -9.02
CA PRO A 72 -6.90 -11.40 -8.71
C PRO A 72 -7.48 -12.11 -9.95
N ALA A 73 -8.06 -13.30 -9.74
CA ALA A 73 -8.56 -14.15 -10.83
C ALA A 73 -9.60 -13.46 -11.75
N TRP A 74 -10.43 -12.57 -11.21
CA TRP A 74 -11.42 -11.80 -11.98
C TRP A 74 -10.80 -10.82 -12.99
N CYS A 75 -9.50 -10.56 -12.89
CA CYS A 75 -8.80 -9.70 -13.85
C CYS A 75 -8.39 -10.44 -15.12
N HIS A 76 -8.38 -11.78 -15.13
CA HIS A 76 -7.87 -12.58 -16.26
C HIS A 76 -6.48 -12.12 -16.76
N HIS A 77 -5.56 -11.81 -15.83
CA HIS A 77 -4.22 -11.24 -16.11
C HIS A 77 -4.22 -9.89 -16.84
N ASN A 78 -5.34 -9.16 -16.83
CA ASN A 78 -5.45 -7.85 -17.47
C ASN A 78 -5.33 -6.72 -16.43
N SER A 79 -4.16 -6.08 -16.39
CA SER A 79 -3.87 -4.93 -15.51
C SER A 79 -4.80 -3.74 -15.77
N ARG A 80 -5.24 -3.52 -17.03
CA ARG A 80 -6.19 -2.45 -17.36
C ARG A 80 -7.56 -2.72 -16.74
N LEU A 81 -8.04 -3.96 -16.79
CA LEU A 81 -9.31 -4.34 -16.18
C LEU A 81 -9.27 -4.14 -14.65
N PHE A 82 -8.16 -4.51 -14.02
CA PHE A 82 -7.94 -4.27 -12.58
C PHE A 82 -8.05 -2.79 -12.22
N VAL A 83 -7.34 -1.92 -12.94
CA VAL A 83 -7.39 -0.45 -12.73
C VAL A 83 -8.79 0.12 -12.99
N LEU A 84 -9.47 -0.33 -14.05
CA LEU A 84 -10.83 0.13 -14.36
C LEU A 84 -11.83 -0.19 -13.25
N ILE A 85 -11.75 -1.40 -12.69
CA ILE A 85 -12.64 -1.83 -11.59
C ILE A 85 -12.32 -1.06 -10.30
N LEU A 86 -11.03 -0.85 -9.99
CA LEU A 86 -10.63 -0.03 -8.84
C LEU A 86 -11.13 1.42 -8.97
N ARG A 87 -10.97 2.02 -10.15
CA ARG A 87 -11.48 3.37 -10.42
C ARG A 87 -13.01 3.43 -10.29
N GLN A 88 -13.73 2.47 -10.86
CA GLN A 88 -15.20 2.42 -10.74
C GLN A 88 -15.64 2.25 -9.28
N SER A 89 -14.86 1.51 -8.49
CA SER A 89 -15.12 1.31 -7.06
C SER A 89 -14.88 2.60 -6.26
N LEU A 90 -13.83 3.36 -6.58
CA LEU A 90 -13.54 4.66 -5.97
C LEU A 90 -14.65 5.69 -6.24
N GLU A 91 -15.19 5.72 -7.46
CA GLU A 91 -16.28 6.61 -7.87
C GLU A 91 -17.67 6.10 -7.44
N ASN A 92 -17.75 4.98 -6.73
CA ASN A 92 -19.02 4.42 -6.28
C ASN A 92 -19.66 5.32 -5.21
N GLN A 93 -20.99 5.36 -5.17
CA GLN A 93 -21.75 6.13 -4.17
C GLN A 93 -21.34 5.79 -2.72
N LEU A 94 -21.13 4.50 -2.42
CA LEU A 94 -20.72 4.05 -1.07
C LEU A 94 -19.39 4.69 -0.67
N VAL A 95 -18.41 4.72 -1.58
CA VAL A 95 -17.12 5.35 -1.30
C VAL A 95 -17.29 6.86 -1.22
N SER A 96 -18.00 7.47 -2.16
CA SER A 96 -18.26 8.91 -2.18
C SER A 96 -18.90 9.42 -0.89
N THR A 97 -19.87 8.71 -0.32
CA THR A 97 -20.53 9.12 0.93
C THR A 97 -19.66 8.93 2.17
N HIS A 98 -18.61 8.11 2.12
CA HIS A 98 -17.75 7.79 3.29
C HIS A 98 -16.31 8.30 3.16
N LEU A 99 -15.89 8.77 1.98
CA LEU A 99 -14.51 9.18 1.72
C LEU A 99 -14.03 10.27 2.69
N HIS A 100 -14.92 11.17 3.10
CA HIS A 100 -14.64 12.19 4.10
C HIS A 100 -14.17 11.61 5.45
N SER A 101 -14.59 10.40 5.82
CA SER A 101 -14.12 9.72 7.04
C SER A 101 -12.66 9.29 6.90
N TRP A 102 -12.24 8.80 5.74
CA TRP A 102 -10.83 8.54 5.47
C TRP A 102 -10.01 9.83 5.44
N ILE A 103 -10.54 10.91 4.84
CA ILE A 103 -9.90 12.23 4.87
C ILE A 103 -9.71 12.71 6.32
N ASN A 104 -10.68 12.48 7.20
CA ASN A 104 -10.55 12.83 8.62
C ASN A 104 -9.39 12.11 9.31
N LEU A 105 -9.12 10.84 8.96
CA LEU A 105 -8.00 10.06 9.48
C LEU A 105 -6.66 10.59 8.96
N VAL A 106 -6.56 10.83 7.65
CA VAL A 106 -5.27 11.15 7.01
C VAL A 106 -4.91 12.63 7.14
N PHE A 107 -5.88 13.54 7.03
CA PHE A 107 -5.66 14.99 6.95
C PHE A 107 -6.51 15.81 7.92
N GLY A 108 -7.51 15.22 8.58
CA GLY A 108 -8.46 15.94 9.42
C GLY A 108 -8.22 15.76 10.92
N PHE A 109 -9.30 15.94 11.68
CA PHE A 109 -9.23 15.99 13.15
C PHE A 109 -8.89 14.65 13.82
N GLN A 110 -9.01 13.53 13.11
CA GLN A 110 -8.68 12.20 13.61
C GLN A 110 -7.22 11.80 13.31
N GLN A 111 -6.40 12.73 12.81
CA GLN A 111 -4.97 12.51 12.59
C GLN A 111 -4.16 12.54 13.90
N GLN A 112 -4.60 13.31 14.92
CA GLN A 112 -3.84 13.52 16.16
C GLN A 112 -4.76 13.56 17.40
N GLY A 113 -4.14 13.57 18.59
CA GLY A 113 -4.82 13.72 19.87
C GLY A 113 -5.71 12.53 20.27
N LEU A 114 -6.72 12.80 21.10
CA LEU A 114 -7.63 11.76 21.61
C LEU A 114 -8.48 11.13 20.50
N ALA A 115 -8.93 11.93 19.52
CA ALA A 115 -9.71 11.45 18.39
C ALA A 115 -8.94 10.40 17.54
N ALA A 116 -7.63 10.59 17.36
CA ALA A 116 -6.78 9.60 16.69
C ALA A 116 -6.61 8.32 17.53
N LYS A 117 -6.51 8.44 18.86
CA LYS A 117 -6.43 7.28 19.76
C LYS A 117 -7.71 6.44 19.71
N GLU A 118 -8.87 7.09 19.72
CA GLU A 118 -10.18 6.44 19.60
C GLU A 118 -10.37 5.76 18.23
N ALA A 119 -9.84 6.37 17.16
CA ALA A 119 -9.87 5.83 15.82
C ALA A 119 -8.77 4.79 15.51
N VAL A 120 -7.89 4.46 16.48
CA VAL A 120 -6.73 3.57 16.29
C VAL A 120 -5.81 4.06 15.17
N ASN A 121 -5.58 5.37 15.12
CA ASN A 121 -4.82 6.07 14.07
C ASN A 121 -3.57 6.79 14.62
N ILE A 122 -2.91 6.17 15.60
CA ILE A 122 -1.68 6.72 16.23
C ILE A 122 -0.45 6.06 15.60
N PHE A 123 0.39 6.86 14.97
CA PHE A 123 1.66 6.43 14.39
C PHE A 123 2.85 6.81 15.28
N HIS A 124 4.03 6.28 14.95
CA HIS A 124 5.25 6.59 15.68
C HIS A 124 5.51 8.10 15.72
N PRO A 125 5.85 8.71 16.87
CA PRO A 125 5.95 10.17 17.00
C PRO A 125 6.84 10.86 15.96
N ALA A 126 7.89 10.18 15.48
CA ALA A 126 8.79 10.70 14.45
C ALA A 126 8.12 10.99 13.09
N VAL A 127 6.91 10.49 12.82
CA VAL A 127 6.17 10.82 11.60
C VAL A 127 5.37 12.13 11.71
N ASN A 128 5.21 12.66 12.93
CA ASN A 128 4.52 13.93 13.15
C ASN A 128 5.54 15.08 13.12
N ILE A 129 5.29 16.07 12.26
CA ILE A 129 6.16 17.25 12.05
C ILE A 129 6.26 18.14 13.32
N LEU A 130 5.42 17.90 14.33
CA LEU A 130 5.40 18.65 15.59
C LEU A 130 6.24 17.98 16.71
N TRP A 131 7.33 17.27 16.38
CA TRP A 131 8.25 16.77 17.42
C TRP A 131 9.04 17.93 18.05
N THR A 132 8.37 18.77 18.83
CA THR A 132 9.00 19.66 19.80
C THR A 132 9.31 18.81 21.02
N GLY A 133 10.57 18.44 21.19
CA GLY A 133 10.99 17.44 22.18
C GLY A 133 10.50 17.71 23.60
N GLY A 134 10.10 16.62 24.27
CA GLY A 134 9.88 16.57 25.71
C GLY A 134 8.48 16.99 26.15
N GLU A 135 7.94 16.25 27.14
CA GLU A 135 6.67 16.50 27.83
C GLU A 135 5.39 16.19 27.06
N GLN A 136 5.00 14.90 26.97
CA GLN A 136 3.57 14.49 27.11
C GLN A 136 3.32 12.97 27.12
N TYR A 137 4.19 12.18 27.76
CA TYR A 137 3.86 10.80 28.15
C TYR A 137 4.06 10.60 29.65
N ARG A 138 3.20 11.27 30.43
CA ARG A 138 2.82 10.89 31.80
C ARG A 138 1.32 11.10 31.92
N GLY A 139 0.58 10.00 32.02
CA GLY A 139 -0.89 9.96 32.10
C GLY A 139 -1.40 8.61 31.66
#